data_AF-A0A6G1R337-F1
#
_entry.id   AF-A0A6G1R337-F1
#
_cell.length_a   1.000
_cell.length_b   1.000
_cell.length_c   1.000
_cell.angle_alpha   90.00
_cell.angle_beta   90.00
_cell.angle_gamma   90.00
#
_symmetry.space_group_name_H-M   'P 1'
#
loop_
_entity.id
_entity.type
_entity.pdbx_description
1 polymer ?
#
loop_
_entity_poly.entity_id
_entity_poly.type
_entity_poly.pdbx_seq_one_letter_code
_entity_poly.pdbx_strand_id
1 'polypeptide(L)'
;GKAAARCTKRRRRGHSDGPCGGTGMEGAGALLARCPAGGLGVTFCAAAAGLLLYRIARRKKPTHVTVNCWFCNQDTVVPYGNRNCWDCPNCEQYNGFQENGDYNKPIPAQYMEHLNHVVSGATTFCDPTKPQQWVSSQILLCKKCNNHQTTKIKQLASFSPREEGKYDEEIEVYKHHLEQTYKLCRPCQAAVEYYIKHQNRQLRALLLSHHFKRRETDKTYAQNLCSSSSASI
;
A
#
# COMPACT_ATOMS: atom_id res chain seq x y z
N GLY A 1 14.20 -0.90 -20.81
CA GLY A 1 13.68 -2.28 -20.78
C GLY A 1 13.56 -2.71 -19.34
N LYS A 2 12.33 -2.91 -18.84
CA LYS A 2 12.08 -3.27 -17.43
C LYS A 2 12.42 -4.76 -17.24
N ALA A 3 13.47 -5.04 -16.45
CA ALA A 3 13.85 -6.40 -16.09
C ALA A 3 12.78 -6.98 -15.16
N ALA A 4 12.01 -7.95 -15.66
CA ALA A 4 11.15 -8.77 -14.82
C ALA A 4 12.06 -9.57 -13.86
N ALA A 5 12.09 -9.17 -12.59
CA ALA A 5 12.77 -9.94 -11.56
C ALA A 5 12.05 -11.28 -11.40
N ARG A 6 12.58 -12.34 -12.03
CA ARG A 6 12.19 -13.71 -11.72
C ARG A 6 12.47 -13.93 -10.24
N CYS A 7 11.42 -14.18 -9.46
CA CYS A 7 11.55 -14.74 -8.13
C CYS A 7 12.08 -16.18 -8.28
N THR A 8 13.40 -16.32 -8.36
CA THR A 8 14.04 -17.62 -8.24
C THR A 8 13.99 -18.00 -6.77
N LYS A 9 13.27 -19.08 -6.47
CA LYS A 9 13.21 -19.73 -5.16
C LYS A 9 14.61 -20.21 -4.80
N ARG A 10 15.44 -19.33 -4.20
CA ARG A 10 16.78 -19.68 -3.74
C ARG A 10 16.61 -20.50 -2.45
N ARG A 11 16.57 -21.82 -2.60
CA ARG A 11 16.70 -22.79 -1.50
C ARG A 11 17.95 -22.45 -0.68
N ARG A 12 17.81 -21.84 0.49
CA ARG A 12 18.79 -21.97 1.57
C ARG A 12 18.44 -23.25 2.34
N ARG A 13 19.42 -24.14 2.46
CA ARG A 13 19.37 -25.36 3.28
C ARG A 13 19.59 -24.95 4.74
N GLY A 14 18.80 -25.51 5.65
CA GLY A 14 19.09 -25.53 7.09
C GLY A 14 17.88 -25.23 7.98
N HIS A 15 17.43 -26.26 8.71
CA HIS A 15 16.41 -26.32 9.77
C HIS A 15 14.91 -26.43 9.40
N SER A 16 14.49 -27.70 9.32
CA SER A 16 13.25 -28.35 9.83
C SER A 16 12.38 -27.55 10.81
N ASP A 17 11.06 -27.72 10.93
CA ASP A 17 10.01 -28.44 10.19
C ASP A 17 8.67 -27.87 10.69
N GLY A 18 7.65 -27.81 9.83
CA GLY A 18 6.29 -27.44 10.22
C GLY A 18 5.38 -27.33 8.99
N PRO A 19 4.44 -28.27 8.76
CA PRO A 19 3.55 -28.21 7.60
C PRO A 19 2.34 -27.35 7.95
N CYS A 20 2.33 -26.07 7.56
CA CYS A 20 1.08 -25.30 7.52
C CYS A 20 0.30 -25.66 6.26
N GLY A 21 -0.20 -26.89 6.23
CA GLY A 21 -1.32 -27.31 5.40
C GLY A 21 -2.63 -26.96 6.13
N GLY A 22 -3.06 -25.70 6.03
CA GLY A 22 -4.40 -25.30 6.42
C GLY A 22 -5.40 -25.68 5.31
N THR A 23 -5.91 -26.90 5.36
CA THR A 23 -7.10 -27.27 4.57
C THR A 23 -8.33 -26.75 5.29
N GLY A 24 -8.77 -25.54 4.94
CA GLY A 24 -10.11 -25.07 5.27
C GLY A 24 -11.12 -25.75 4.36
N MET A 25 -11.57 -26.95 4.72
CA MET A 25 -12.80 -27.54 4.20
C MET A 25 -13.89 -27.36 5.25
N GLU A 26 -14.58 -26.22 5.22
CA GLU A 26 -15.88 -26.09 5.87
C GLU A 26 -16.99 -26.23 4.83
N GLY A 27 -17.96 -27.10 5.14
CA GLY A 27 -19.31 -27.02 4.61
C GLY A 27 -19.57 -27.68 3.27
N ALA A 28 -19.54 -29.02 3.22
CA ALA A 28 -20.38 -29.76 2.27
C ALA A 28 -21.12 -30.86 3.03
N GLY A 29 -22.33 -30.52 3.45
CA GLY A 29 -23.26 -31.44 4.09
C GLY A 29 -23.44 -32.71 3.27
N ALA A 30 -23.43 -33.84 3.96
CA ALA A 30 -23.64 -35.17 3.41
C ALA A 30 -25.02 -35.27 2.74
N LEU A 31 -25.06 -35.15 1.42
CA LEU A 31 -26.15 -35.69 0.61
C LEU A 31 -25.87 -37.18 0.39
N LEU A 32 -26.36 -38.00 1.33
CA LEU A 32 -26.46 -39.44 1.16
C LEU A 32 -27.47 -39.72 0.05
N ALA A 33 -26.98 -39.78 -1.19
CA ALA A 33 -27.72 -40.33 -2.31
C ALA A 33 -27.88 -41.84 -2.07
N ARG A 34 -29.08 -42.22 -1.63
CA ARG A 34 -29.51 -43.61 -1.43
C ARG A 34 -29.40 -44.35 -2.76
N CYS A 35 -28.30 -45.08 -2.97
CA CYS A 35 -28.12 -45.95 -4.14
C CYS A 35 -29.02 -47.20 -3.98
N PRO A 36 -29.85 -47.55 -4.97
CA PRO A 36 -30.62 -48.78 -4.93
C PRO A 36 -29.64 -49.97 -5.02
N ALA A 37 -29.83 -50.94 -4.14
CA ALA A 37 -29.06 -52.17 -4.06
C ALA A 37 -29.29 -53.02 -5.33
N GLY A 38 -28.46 -52.79 -6.33
CA GLY A 38 -28.30 -53.62 -7.51
C GLY A 38 -26.89 -53.40 -8.05
N GLY A 39 -26.14 -54.46 -8.32
CA GLY A 39 -24.70 -54.43 -8.66
C GLY A 39 -24.28 -53.56 -9.85
N LEU A 40 -25.24 -53.01 -10.61
CA LEU A 40 -25.03 -52.08 -11.73
C LEU A 40 -25.02 -50.60 -11.30
N GLY A 41 -25.58 -50.24 -10.14
CA GLY A 41 -25.63 -48.85 -9.67
C GLY A 41 -24.32 -48.36 -9.03
N VAL A 42 -23.63 -49.24 -8.31
CA VAL A 42 -22.37 -48.94 -7.60
C VAL A 42 -21.23 -48.69 -8.60
N THR A 43 -21.18 -49.47 -9.68
CA THR A 43 -20.16 -49.34 -10.74
C THR A 43 -20.34 -48.06 -11.54
N PHE A 44 -21.58 -47.65 -11.82
CA PHE A 44 -21.88 -46.39 -12.51
C PHE A 44 -21.50 -45.17 -11.66
N CYS A 45 -21.81 -45.17 -10.36
CA CYS A 45 -21.41 -44.10 -9.44
C CYS A 45 -19.89 -43.99 -9.31
N ALA A 46 -19.17 -45.12 -9.23
CA ALA A 46 -17.71 -45.14 -9.18
C ALA A 46 -17.07 -44.64 -10.50
N ALA A 47 -17.62 -45.03 -11.66
CA ALA A 47 -17.17 -44.56 -12.96
C ALA A 47 -17.40 -43.05 -13.16
N ALA A 48 -18.57 -42.55 -12.74
CA ALA A 48 -18.88 -41.11 -12.78
C ALA A 48 -17.96 -40.30 -11.86
N ALA A 49 -17.70 -40.79 -10.63
CA ALA A 49 -16.74 -40.17 -9.71
C ALA A 49 -15.30 -40.19 -10.26
N GLY A 50 -14.87 -41.31 -10.85
CA GLY A 50 -13.56 -41.43 -11.51
C GLY A 50 -13.39 -40.48 -12.70
N LEU A 51 -14.42 -40.34 -13.53
CA LEU A 51 -14.44 -39.38 -14.64
C LEU A 51 -14.40 -37.93 -14.14
N LEU A 52 -15.11 -37.62 -13.06
CA LEU A 52 -15.11 -36.28 -12.45
C LEU A 52 -13.72 -35.93 -11.89
N LEU A 53 -13.10 -36.84 -11.14
CA LEU A 53 -11.74 -36.68 -10.62
C LEU A 53 -10.71 -36.54 -11.75
N TYR A 54 -10.82 -37.34 -12.82
CA TYR A 54 -9.98 -37.21 -14.01
C TYR A 54 -10.12 -35.84 -14.67
N ARG A 55 -11.36 -35.34 -14.83
CA ARG A 55 -11.62 -34.01 -15.38
C ARG A 55 -11.09 -32.89 -14.49
N ILE A 56 -11.18 -33.03 -13.16
CA ILE A 56 -10.62 -32.06 -12.20
C ILE A 56 -9.08 -32.08 -12.28
N ALA A 57 -8.45 -33.26 -12.27
CA ALA A 57 -7.00 -33.41 -12.35
C ALA A 57 -6.42 -32.90 -13.68
N ARG A 58 -7.18 -32.99 -14.78
CA ARG A 58 -6.81 -32.48 -16.11
C ARG A 58 -7.16 -31.01 -16.33
N ARG A 59 -7.82 -30.32 -15.38
CA ARG A 59 -8.10 -28.89 -15.52
C ARG A 59 -6.79 -28.13 -15.60
N LYS A 60 -6.62 -27.36 -16.67
CA LYS A 60 -5.49 -26.43 -16.80
C LYS A 60 -5.57 -25.42 -15.66
N LYS A 61 -4.49 -25.30 -14.89
CA LYS A 61 -4.39 -24.27 -13.85
C LYS A 61 -4.49 -22.88 -14.49
N PRO A 62 -5.09 -21.89 -13.81
CA PRO A 62 -5.10 -20.53 -14.31
C PRO A 62 -3.66 -20.06 -14.50
N THR A 63 -3.36 -19.51 -15.68
CA THR A 63 -2.05 -18.91 -15.95
C THR A 63 -1.97 -17.48 -15.42
N HIS A 64 -3.10 -16.80 -15.39
CA HIS A 64 -3.26 -15.41 -14.95
C HIS A 64 -4.43 -15.27 -13.99
N VAL A 65 -4.44 -14.17 -13.25
CA VAL A 65 -5.49 -13.81 -12.31
C VAL A 65 -5.61 -12.29 -12.25
N THR A 66 -6.85 -11.82 -12.11
CA THR A 66 -7.14 -10.41 -11.83
C THR A 66 -6.88 -10.14 -10.35
N VAL A 67 -6.13 -9.08 -10.07
CA VAL A 67 -5.77 -8.62 -8.73
C VAL A 67 -6.04 -7.13 -8.63
N ASN A 68 -6.42 -6.67 -7.44
CA ASN A 68 -6.63 -5.26 -7.16
C ASN A 68 -5.41 -4.67 -6.44
N CYS A 69 -5.01 -3.46 -6.83
CA CYS A 69 -3.92 -2.75 -6.16
C CYS A 69 -4.41 -2.11 -4.85
N TRP A 70 -3.77 -2.45 -3.73
CA TRP A 70 -4.09 -1.89 -2.41
C TRP A 70 -3.99 -0.35 -2.35
N PHE A 71 -3.08 0.25 -3.14
CA PHE A 71 -2.77 1.67 -3.05
C PHE A 71 -3.66 2.56 -3.93
N CYS A 72 -3.82 2.18 -5.20
CA CYS A 72 -4.58 2.99 -6.15
C CYS A 72 -5.96 2.39 -6.49
N ASN A 73 -6.31 1.25 -5.91
CA ASN A 73 -7.57 0.54 -6.12
C ASN A 73 -7.90 0.27 -7.60
N GLN A 74 -6.86 0.06 -8.42
CA GLN A 74 -7.01 -0.31 -9.82
C GLN A 74 -6.75 -1.79 -10.00
N ASP A 75 -7.63 -2.45 -10.77
CA ASP A 75 -7.47 -3.85 -11.13
C ASP A 75 -6.41 -4.00 -12.23
N THR A 76 -5.66 -5.09 -12.15
CA THR A 76 -4.73 -5.50 -13.20
C THR A 76 -4.67 -7.02 -13.28
N VAL A 77 -4.04 -7.52 -14.35
CA VAL A 77 -3.90 -8.96 -14.59
C VAL A 77 -2.43 -9.33 -14.44
N VAL A 78 -2.15 -10.30 -13.57
CA VAL A 78 -0.79 -10.80 -13.32
C VAL A 78 -0.74 -12.31 -13.51
N PRO A 79 0.46 -12.90 -13.75
CA PRO A 79 0.63 -14.34 -13.69
C PRO A 79 0.15 -14.89 -12.34
N TYR A 80 -0.52 -16.04 -12.34
CA TYR A 80 -1.13 -16.61 -11.12
C TYR A 80 -0.12 -16.80 -9.97
N GLY A 81 1.13 -17.14 -10.30
CA GLY A 81 2.23 -17.27 -9.33
C GLY A 81 2.64 -15.94 -8.67
N ASN A 82 2.31 -14.81 -9.30
CA ASN A 82 2.68 -13.47 -8.87
C ASN A 82 1.53 -12.72 -8.19
N ARG A 83 0.38 -13.37 -7.93
CA ARG A 83 -0.81 -12.72 -7.35
C ARG A 83 -0.58 -11.96 -6.04
N ASN A 84 0.49 -12.32 -5.31
CA ASN A 84 0.93 -11.66 -4.08
C ASN A 84 2.41 -11.20 -4.16
N CYS A 85 2.93 -10.92 -5.35
CA CYS A 85 4.26 -10.31 -5.52
C CYS A 85 4.37 -9.59 -6.87
N TRP A 86 3.84 -8.38 -6.96
CA TRP A 86 3.82 -7.61 -8.20
C TRP A 86 3.90 -6.11 -7.93
N ASP A 87 4.52 -5.36 -8.85
CA ASP A 87 4.50 -3.90 -8.81
C ASP A 87 3.34 -3.39 -9.67
N CYS A 88 2.55 -2.46 -9.15
CA CYS A 88 1.38 -1.95 -9.85
C CYS A 88 1.77 -1.16 -11.11
N PRO A 89 1.21 -1.45 -12.29
CA PRO A 89 1.56 -0.71 -13.51
C PRO A 89 1.05 0.74 -13.51
N ASN A 90 0.10 1.09 -12.62
CA ASN A 90 -0.51 2.42 -12.55
C ASN A 90 0.20 3.36 -11.56
N CYS A 91 0.51 2.88 -10.35
CA CYS A 91 1.12 3.71 -9.29
C CYS A 91 2.52 3.25 -8.87
N GLU A 92 3.05 2.21 -9.52
CA GLU A 92 4.39 1.66 -9.29
C GLU A 92 4.64 1.14 -7.86
N GLN A 93 3.60 1.01 -7.04
CA GLN A 93 3.69 0.47 -5.69
C GLN A 93 3.67 -1.06 -5.68
N TYR A 94 4.51 -1.64 -4.81
CA TYR A 94 4.60 -3.08 -4.63
C TYR A 94 3.40 -3.65 -3.87
N ASN A 95 2.77 -4.68 -4.42
CA ASN A 95 1.67 -5.43 -3.85
C ASN A 95 2.13 -6.86 -3.53
N GLY A 96 2.40 -7.11 -2.25
CA GLY A 96 2.83 -8.39 -1.75
C GLY A 96 2.93 -8.40 -0.22
N PHE A 97 1.99 -9.08 0.43
CA PHE A 97 1.82 -9.02 1.89
C PHE A 97 1.88 -10.41 2.52
N GLN A 98 2.32 -10.48 3.77
CA GLN A 98 2.19 -11.63 4.65
C GLN A 98 0.78 -11.64 5.28
N GLU A 99 0.39 -12.72 5.94
CA GLU A 99 -0.93 -12.83 6.57
C GLU A 99 -1.15 -11.80 7.68
N ASN A 100 -0.08 -11.32 8.31
CA ASN A 100 -0.11 -10.25 9.31
C ASN A 100 -0.18 -8.82 8.70
N GLY A 101 -0.19 -8.69 7.37
CA GLY A 101 -0.25 -7.40 6.67
C GLY A 101 1.12 -6.78 6.34
N ASP A 102 2.23 -7.33 6.81
CA ASP A 102 3.57 -6.83 6.47
C ASP A 102 3.94 -7.15 5.03
N TYR A 103 4.91 -6.44 4.46
CA TYR A 103 5.48 -6.83 3.17
C TYR A 103 6.12 -8.22 3.25
N ASN A 104 5.95 -9.01 2.19
CA ASN A 104 6.60 -10.33 2.06
C ASN A 104 8.03 -10.26 1.48
N LYS A 105 8.56 -9.04 1.31
CA LYS A 105 9.95 -8.75 0.97
C LYS A 105 10.39 -7.49 1.73
N PRO A 106 11.68 -7.35 2.07
CA PRO A 106 12.19 -6.08 2.58
C PRO A 106 12.01 -4.98 1.51
N ILE A 107 11.61 -3.79 1.93
CA ILE A 107 11.51 -2.60 1.09
C ILE A 107 12.56 -1.57 1.58
N PRO A 108 13.79 -1.58 1.03
CA PRO A 108 14.89 -0.74 1.52
C PRO A 108 14.57 0.76 1.57
N ALA A 109 13.77 1.24 0.62
CA ALA A 109 13.33 2.63 0.58
C ALA A 109 12.58 3.07 1.85
N GLN A 110 11.91 2.16 2.57
CA GLN A 110 11.20 2.52 3.81
C GLN A 110 12.11 3.00 4.95
N TYR A 111 13.38 2.61 4.95
CA TYR A 111 14.33 2.97 6.02
C TYR A 111 15.63 3.62 5.51
N MET A 112 15.85 3.64 4.20
CA MET A 112 16.98 4.31 3.57
C MET A 112 16.50 5.49 2.72
N GLU A 113 16.61 6.69 3.27
CA GLU A 113 16.10 7.93 2.65
C GLU A 113 16.63 8.14 1.22
N HIS A 114 17.90 7.83 0.97
CA HIS A 114 18.52 7.99 -0.36
C HIS A 114 17.95 7.05 -1.44
N LEU A 115 17.15 6.05 -1.06
CA LEU A 115 16.44 5.15 -1.98
C LEU A 115 14.99 5.57 -2.21
N ASN A 116 14.48 6.58 -1.50
CA ASN A 116 13.17 7.15 -1.80
C ASN A 116 13.24 7.82 -3.16
N HIS A 117 12.36 7.43 -4.08
CA HIS A 117 12.18 8.22 -5.29
C HIS A 117 11.73 9.62 -4.87
N VAL A 118 12.35 10.65 -5.45
CA VAL A 118 11.84 12.00 -5.27
C VAL A 118 10.50 12.03 -5.99
N VAL A 119 9.41 12.09 -5.22
CA VAL A 119 8.13 12.51 -5.77
C VAL A 119 8.32 13.98 -6.13
N SER A 120 8.78 14.24 -7.35
CA SER A 120 8.51 15.52 -8.00
C SER A 120 7.01 15.55 -8.16
N GLY A 121 6.30 15.98 -7.11
CA GLY A 121 4.85 16.09 -7.10
C GLY A 121 4.46 16.78 -8.40
N ALA A 122 3.66 16.08 -9.21
CA ALA A 122 3.33 16.43 -10.58
C ALA A 122 3.55 17.92 -10.88
N THR A 123 4.67 18.21 -11.53
CA THR A 123 5.03 19.52 -12.07
C THR A 123 3.90 20.01 -12.96
N THR A 124 3.02 20.86 -12.42
CA THR A 124 2.19 21.73 -13.25
C THR A 124 1.99 23.14 -12.71
N PHE A 125 2.38 23.46 -11.47
CA PHE A 125 2.00 24.78 -10.90
C PHE A 125 3.06 25.53 -10.08
N CYS A 126 4.32 25.08 -10.08
CA CYS A 126 5.41 25.81 -9.46
C CYS A 126 6.33 26.37 -10.54
N ASP A 127 6.52 27.69 -10.54
CA ASP A 127 7.47 28.42 -11.38
C ASP A 127 8.87 27.76 -11.32
N PRO A 128 9.46 27.35 -12.46
CA PRO A 128 10.76 26.68 -12.51
C PRO A 128 11.93 27.55 -12.02
N THR A 129 11.73 28.85 -11.77
CA THR A 129 12.79 29.75 -11.27
C THR A 129 13.03 29.66 -9.76
N LYS A 130 12.21 28.94 -9.00
CA LYS A 130 12.43 28.74 -7.55
C LYS A 130 12.50 27.25 -7.22
N PRO A 131 13.68 26.69 -6.90
CA PRO A 131 13.72 25.36 -6.34
C PRO A 131 12.90 25.39 -5.04
N GLN A 132 11.81 24.62 -4.98
CA GLN A 132 11.14 24.36 -3.72
C GLN A 132 12.05 23.42 -2.92
N GLN A 133 13.11 23.98 -2.35
CA GLN A 133 14.02 23.26 -1.49
C GLN A 133 13.23 22.95 -0.22
N TRP A 134 12.78 21.70 -0.12
CA TRP A 134 12.31 21.13 1.13
C TRP A 134 13.40 21.39 2.16
N VAL A 135 13.11 22.23 3.15
CA VAL A 135 14.09 22.51 4.20
C VAL A 135 14.17 21.26 5.04
N SER A 136 15.28 20.53 4.88
CA SER A 136 15.56 19.36 5.72
C SER A 136 15.58 19.79 7.18
N SER A 137 15.10 18.93 8.07
CA SER A 137 15.24 19.09 9.52
C SER A 137 16.71 19.29 9.94
N GLN A 138 17.64 18.77 9.15
CA GLN A 138 19.09 18.97 9.32
C GLN A 138 19.52 20.44 9.20
N ILE A 139 18.80 21.23 8.42
CA ILE A 139 19.07 22.66 8.18
C ILE A 139 18.30 23.52 9.19
N LEU A 140 17.10 23.09 9.60
CA LEU A 140 16.20 23.87 10.47
C LEU A 140 16.54 23.75 11.96
N LEU A 141 17.04 22.59 12.40
CA LEU A 141 17.26 22.28 13.81
C LEU A 141 18.75 22.35 14.16
N CYS A 142 19.06 22.77 15.39
CA CYS A 142 20.41 22.61 15.90
C CYS A 142 20.78 21.11 15.99
N LYS A 143 22.07 20.79 15.93
CA LYS A 143 22.57 19.40 15.93
C LYS A 143 21.99 18.54 17.06
N LYS A 144 21.89 19.09 18.27
CA LYS A 144 21.30 18.40 19.43
C LYS A 144 19.82 18.05 19.18
N CYS A 145 19.01 19.02 18.77
CA CYS A 145 17.60 18.81 18.49
C CYS A 145 17.36 17.86 17.31
N ASN A 146 18.21 17.92 16.27
CA ASN A 146 18.13 16.99 15.15
C ASN A 146 18.40 15.53 15.58
N ASN A 147 19.42 15.34 16.43
CA ASN A 147 19.71 14.02 17.02
C ASN A 147 18.57 13.53 17.93
N HIS A 148 17.95 14.43 18.69
CA HIS A 148 16.76 14.13 19.50
C HIS A 148 15.59 13.65 18.63
N GLN A 149 15.29 14.32 17.50
CA GLN A 149 14.24 13.87 16.58
C GLN A 149 14.53 12.46 16.03
N THR A 150 15.78 12.20 15.63
CA THR A 150 16.21 10.87 15.18
C THR A 150 16.03 9.81 16.27
N THR A 151 16.37 10.16 17.52
CA THR A 151 16.24 9.25 18.67
C THR A 151 14.78 8.96 18.99
N LYS A 152 13.91 9.99 18.97
CA LYS A 152 12.47 9.83 19.17
C LYS A 152 11.86 8.86 18.14
N ILE A 153 12.20 9.01 16.87
CA ILE A 153 11.73 8.11 15.79
C ILE A 153 12.20 6.67 16.05
N LYS A 154 13.48 6.48 16.38
CA LYS A 154 14.03 5.14 16.67
C LYS A 154 13.32 4.48 17.85
N GLN A 155 13.09 5.25 18.91
CA GLN A 155 12.43 4.74 20.11
C GLN A 155 10.96 4.40 19.87
N LEU A 156 10.21 5.24 19.14
CA LEU A 156 8.85 4.93 18.71
C LEU A 156 8.79 3.69 17.83
N ALA A 157 9.71 3.56 16.88
CA ALA A 157 9.77 2.38 16.00
C ALA A 157 10.12 1.09 16.74
N SER A 158 10.84 1.18 17.87
CA SER A 158 11.17 0.04 18.73
C SER A 158 10.16 -0.22 19.84
N PHE A 159 9.06 0.55 19.91
CA PHE A 159 8.05 0.36 20.94
C PHE A 159 7.40 -1.01 20.82
N SER A 160 7.22 -1.67 21.95
CA SER A 160 6.46 -2.91 22.08
C SER A 160 5.58 -2.78 23.32
N PRO A 161 4.26 -3.02 23.20
CA PRO A 161 3.34 -2.92 24.32
C PRO A 161 3.66 -4.01 25.36
N ARG A 162 3.33 -3.76 26.64
CA ARG A 162 3.38 -4.81 27.65
C ARG A 162 2.14 -5.69 27.57
N GLU A 163 0.98 -5.09 27.29
CA GLU A 163 -0.28 -5.77 27.08
C GLU A 163 -0.86 -5.36 25.72
N GLU A 164 -0.99 -6.30 24.77
CA GLU A 164 -1.50 -6.01 23.41
C GLU A 164 -2.89 -5.34 23.43
N GLY A 165 -3.76 -5.73 24.37
CA GLY A 165 -5.08 -5.13 24.53
C GLY A 165 -5.09 -3.67 25.01
N LYS A 166 -3.94 -3.14 25.46
CA LYS A 166 -3.76 -1.75 25.91
C LYS A 166 -2.79 -0.97 25.02
N TYR A 167 -2.48 -1.48 23.83
CA TYR A 167 -1.53 -0.87 22.91
C TYR A 167 -1.75 0.64 22.74
N ASP A 168 -3.00 1.06 22.47
CA ASP A 168 -3.35 2.46 22.22
C ASP A 168 -3.08 3.36 23.43
N GLU A 169 -3.35 2.90 24.64
CA GLU A 169 -3.07 3.66 25.86
C GLU A 169 -1.55 3.74 26.12
N GLU A 170 -0.86 2.60 26.03
CA GLU A 170 0.57 2.51 26.30
C GLU A 170 1.39 3.33 25.30
N ILE A 171 1.06 3.28 24.00
CA ILE A 171 1.78 4.03 22.97
C ILE A 171 1.59 5.54 23.14
N GLU A 172 0.41 6.01 23.53
CA GLU A 172 0.17 7.44 23.74
C GLU A 172 0.93 7.97 24.97
N VAL A 173 0.95 7.21 26.08
CA VAL A 173 1.78 7.55 27.24
C VAL A 173 3.26 7.58 26.87
N TYR A 174 3.72 6.60 26.09
CA TYR A 174 5.11 6.54 25.65
C TYR A 174 5.47 7.70 24.72
N LYS A 175 4.63 8.01 23.72
CA LYS A 175 4.78 9.19 22.85
C LYS A 175 4.90 10.46 23.68
N HIS A 176 4.02 10.66 24.66
CA HIS A 176 4.05 11.84 25.52
C HIS A 176 5.39 11.94 26.29
N HIS A 177 5.84 10.83 26.88
CA HIS A 177 7.13 10.77 27.56
C HIS A 177 8.30 11.15 26.63
N LEU A 178 8.31 10.65 25.39
CA LEU A 178 9.36 10.97 24.42
C LEU A 178 9.32 12.44 24.00
N GLU A 179 8.14 13.04 23.80
CA GLU A 179 8.03 14.46 23.47
C GLU A 179 8.56 15.36 24.60
N GLN A 180 8.32 15.00 25.86
CA GLN A 180 8.85 15.76 27.00
C GLN A 180 10.35 15.58 27.17
N THR A 181 10.85 14.34 27.03
CA THR A 181 12.26 13.98 27.23
C THR A 181 13.14 14.57 26.12
N TYR A 182 12.69 14.49 24.87
CA TYR A 182 13.43 14.91 23.68
C TYR A 182 12.91 16.21 23.07
N LYS A 183 12.33 17.08 23.89
CA LYS A 183 11.79 18.38 23.45
C LYS A 183 12.82 19.23 22.70
N LEU A 184 12.30 20.03 21.77
CA LEU A 184 13.10 21.03 21.09
C LEU A 184 13.54 22.14 22.05
N CYS A 185 14.72 22.71 21.83
CA CYS A 185 15.08 23.95 22.50
C CYS A 185 14.21 25.11 21.98
N ARG A 186 14.03 26.16 22.79
CA ARG A 186 13.16 27.29 22.44
C ARG A 186 13.44 27.90 21.04
N PRO A 187 14.71 28.13 20.62
CA PRO A 187 14.98 28.63 19.27
C PRO A 187 14.53 27.68 18.15
N CYS A 188 14.80 26.37 18.30
CA CYS A 188 14.38 25.37 17.31
C CYS A 188 12.86 25.24 17.25
N GLN A 189 12.18 25.27 18.39
CA GLN A 189 10.71 25.25 18.45
C GLN A 189 10.11 26.43 17.68
N ALA A 190 10.59 27.66 17.96
CA ALA A 190 10.14 28.86 17.26
C ALA A 190 10.41 28.79 15.74
N ALA A 191 11.58 28.26 15.34
CA ALA A 191 11.93 28.08 13.93
C ALA A 191 10.98 27.10 13.22
N VAL A 192 10.66 25.97 13.85
CA VAL A 192 9.68 25.00 13.33
C VAL A 192 8.30 25.62 13.19
N GLU A 193 7.80 26.27 14.24
CA GLU A 193 6.48 26.92 14.21
C GLU A 193 6.38 27.99 13.13
N TYR A 194 7.42 28.83 12.99
CA TYR A 194 7.51 29.83 11.93
C TYR A 194 7.48 29.18 10.55
N TYR A 195 8.30 28.14 10.33
CA TYR A 195 8.41 27.49 9.03
C TYR A 195 7.11 26.79 8.63
N ILE A 196 6.47 26.06 9.55
CA ILE A 196 5.15 25.44 9.33
C ILE A 196 4.10 26.52 9.01
N LYS A 197 4.07 27.61 9.79
CA LYS A 197 3.13 28.71 9.54
C LYS A 197 3.35 29.35 8.16
N HIS A 198 4.61 29.53 7.78
CA HIS A 198 4.98 30.04 6.47
C HIS A 198 4.52 29.09 5.35
N GLN A 199 4.85 27.79 5.43
CA GLN A 199 4.42 26.81 4.44
C GLN A 199 2.89 26.72 4.34
N ASN A 200 2.18 26.70 5.47
CA ASN A 200 0.72 26.67 5.49
C ASN A 200 0.10 27.90 4.81
N ARG A 201 0.72 29.08 4.97
CA ARG A 201 0.29 30.29 4.27
C ARG A 201 0.46 30.14 2.75
N GLN A 202 1.61 29.64 2.31
CA GLN A 202 1.89 29.41 0.89
C GLN A 202 0.92 28.39 0.28
N LEU A 203 0.73 27.25 0.95
CA LEU A 203 -0.20 26.21 0.51
C LEU A 203 -1.65 26.72 0.42
N ARG A 204 -2.12 27.47 1.43
CA ARG A 204 -3.46 28.08 1.40
C ARG A 204 -3.62 29.04 0.22
N ALA A 205 -2.62 29.86 -0.07
CA ALA A 205 -2.66 30.77 -1.21
C ALA A 205 -2.72 30.01 -2.55
N LEU A 206 -1.94 28.94 -2.68
CA LEU A 206 -1.96 28.06 -3.87
C LEU A 206 -3.32 27.38 -4.05
N LEU A 207 -3.85 26.76 -2.99
CA LEU A 207 -5.17 26.12 -3.01
C LEU A 207 -6.27 27.09 -3.39
N LEU A 208 -6.24 28.31 -2.83
CA LEU A 208 -7.19 29.36 -3.17
C LEU A 208 -7.08 29.77 -4.64
N SER A 209 -5.85 29.94 -5.16
CA SER A 209 -5.62 30.26 -6.57
C SER A 209 -6.15 29.17 -7.51
N HIS A 210 -6.01 27.90 -7.13
CA HIS A 210 -6.54 26.76 -7.86
C HIS A 210 -8.08 26.75 -7.85
N HIS A 211 -8.71 27.04 -6.71
CA HIS A 211 -10.17 27.18 -6.65
C HIS A 211 -10.69 28.29 -7.57
N PHE A 212 -9.99 29.43 -7.66
CA PHE A 212 -10.35 30.51 -8.58
C PHE A 212 -10.21 30.09 -10.05
N LYS A 213 -9.04 29.53 -10.43
CA LYS A 213 -8.81 29.05 -11.81
C LYS A 213 -9.82 27.98 -12.23
N ARG A 214 -10.16 27.04 -11.34
CA ARG A 214 -11.15 26.01 -11.65
C ARG A 214 -12.55 26.59 -11.87
N ARG A 215 -12.94 27.60 -11.06
CA ARG A 215 -14.21 28.32 -11.29
C ARG A 215 -14.22 29.09 -12.60
N GLU A 216 -13.10 29.65 -13.02
CA GLU A 216 -12.97 30.31 -14.32
C GLU A 216 -13.10 29.31 -15.47
N THR A 217 -12.40 28.17 -15.41
CA THR A 217 -12.53 27.12 -16.43
C THR A 217 -13.94 26.54 -16.52
N ASP A 218 -14.60 26.33 -15.38
CA ASP A 218 -15.98 25.83 -15.33
C ASP A 218 -16.97 26.85 -15.93
N LYS A 219 -16.74 28.15 -15.68
CA LYS A 219 -17.53 29.24 -16.31
C LYS A 219 -17.29 29.34 -17.81
N THR A 220 -16.04 29.26 -18.27
CA THR A 220 -15.71 29.29 -19.70
C THR A 220 -16.28 28.07 -20.43
N TYR A 221 -16.25 26.89 -19.80
CA TYR A 221 -16.89 25.69 -20.34
C TYR A 221 -18.41 25.86 -20.46
N ALA A 222 -19.08 26.35 -19.41
CA ALA A 222 -20.52 26.62 -19.43
C ALA A 222 -20.93 27.70 -20.47
N GLN A 223 -20.13 28.75 -20.63
CA GLN A 223 -20.37 29.81 -21.63
C GLN A 223 -20.17 29.32 -23.07
N ASN A 224 -19.20 28.43 -23.31
CA ASN A 224 -18.97 27.83 -24.62
C ASN A 224 -20.13 26.88 -25.00
N LEU A 225 -20.63 26.07 -24.05
CA LEU A 225 -21.82 25.23 -24.25
C LEU A 225 -23.09 26.03 -24.57
N CYS A 226 -23.28 27.18 -23.90
CA CYS A 226 -24.42 28.06 -24.16
C CYS A 226 -24.33 28.74 -25.53
N SER A 227 -23.13 29.17 -25.95
CA SER A 227 -22.91 29.80 -27.26
C SER A 227 -23.05 28.82 -28.43
N SER A 228 -22.65 27.56 -28.24
CA SER A 228 -22.84 26.50 -29.25
C SER A 228 -24.31 26.11 -29.44
N SER A 229 -25.15 26.30 -28.42
CA SER A 229 -26.59 26.01 -28.48
C SER A 229 -27.39 27.11 -29.21
N SER A 230 -26.88 28.34 -29.24
CA SER A 230 -27.49 29.47 -29.94
C SER A 230 -27.07 29.60 -31.42
N ALA A 231 -26.06 28.84 -31.86
CA ALA A 231 -25.59 28.84 -33.25
C ALA A 231 -26.28 27.78 -34.14
N SER A 232 -27.30 27.10 -33.61
CA SER A 232 -28.09 26.08 -34.33
C SER A 232 -29.55 26.52 -34.46
N ILE A 233 -29.81 27.65 -35.13
CA ILE A 233 -31.12 28.04 -35.70
C ILE A 233 -30.87 28.71 -37.04
#